data_AF-A0AB34GEA6-F1
#
_entry.id   AF-A0AB34GEA6-F1
#
_cell.length_a   1.000
_cell.length_b   1.000
_cell.length_c   1.000
_cell.angle_alpha   90.00
_cell.angle_beta   90.00
_cell.angle_gamma   90.00
#
_symmetry.space_group_name_H-M   'P 1'
#
loop_
_entity.id
_entity.type
_entity.pdbx_description
1 polymer ?
#
loop_
_entity_poly.entity_id
_entity_poly.type
_entity_poly.pdbx_seq_one_letter_code
_entity_poly.pdbx_strand_id
1 'polypeptide(L)'
;MAAAEPAVPALPSGGGAGAPSGTVPVLFCFSVFARPAAVPHGAGYELLIQKFLSLYGDQIDMHRKFVVQLFAEEWGQYVDLPKGFAVSERCKVRLVPLQIQVGPAGGPRAEPQLPVPVRPRPRPRGAPQVPRGGGPCAPHPLGRAVPLSEASGMAQRRRLSEGDGQRLSSAEDGAWASRLLAARANAPTCVVLSRRHPLCVPGASPSLLRNRRALTTLGNLTPSSTVFFCCDMQERFRPAIKYFGDIISVGQRLLQGARILGIPVIVTEQYPKGLGSTVQEIDLTGVKLVLPKTKFSMVLPEVEAALAEIPGVRSVVLFGVETHVCIQQTALELVGRGIEVHIVADATSSRSMMDRMFALERLARTGIIVTTSEAVLLQLVADKDHPKFKEIQNLIKASAPESGLLSKV
;
A
#
# COMPACT_ATOMS: atom_id res chain seq x y z
N MET A 1 -11.15 36.58 -4.65
CA MET A 1 -12.43 35.92 -4.33
C MET A 1 -12.23 34.44 -4.53
N ALA A 2 -11.97 33.72 -3.43
CA ALA A 2 -11.83 32.27 -3.43
C ALA A 2 -13.12 31.61 -3.91
N ALA A 3 -13.03 30.74 -4.91
CA ALA A 3 -14.07 29.75 -5.16
C ALA A 3 -13.87 28.67 -4.10
N ALA A 4 -14.75 28.66 -3.10
CA ALA A 4 -14.81 27.63 -2.09
C ALA A 4 -14.92 26.25 -2.75
N GLU A 5 -14.27 25.23 -2.17
CA GLU A 5 -14.64 23.85 -2.42
C GLU A 5 -16.17 23.71 -2.23
N PRO A 6 -16.88 22.96 -3.10
CA PRO A 6 -18.25 22.61 -2.78
C PRO A 6 -18.21 21.80 -1.49
N ALA A 7 -18.68 22.41 -0.41
CA ALA A 7 -18.83 21.76 0.89
C ALA A 7 -19.45 20.38 0.67
N VAL A 8 -18.77 19.33 1.14
CA VAL A 8 -19.41 18.02 1.29
C VAL A 8 -20.67 18.28 2.12
N PRO A 9 -21.89 18.04 1.59
CA PRO A 9 -23.08 18.36 2.35
C PRO A 9 -23.03 17.53 3.63
N ALA A 10 -22.90 18.23 4.76
CA ALA A 10 -23.10 17.64 6.06
C ALA A 10 -24.48 16.99 6.05
N LEU A 11 -24.57 15.78 6.57
CA LEU A 11 -25.86 15.12 6.78
C LEU A 11 -26.73 16.09 7.60
N PRO A 12 -27.96 16.42 7.15
CA PRO A 12 -28.80 17.34 7.89
C PRO A 12 -29.00 16.83 9.32
N SER A 13 -28.64 17.68 10.29
CA SER A 13 -28.93 17.47 11.70
C SER A 13 -30.45 17.54 11.88
N GLY A 14 -31.04 16.46 12.39
CA GLY A 14 -32.49 16.32 12.51
C GLY A 14 -33.08 17.35 13.45
N GLY A 15 -33.81 18.31 12.88
CA GLY A 15 -34.91 19.02 13.53
C GLY A 15 -36.22 18.48 12.95
N GLY A 16 -37.10 18.00 13.83
CA GLY A 16 -38.27 17.19 13.47
C GLY A 16 -39.21 17.82 12.45
N ALA A 17 -39.45 17.09 11.37
CA ALA A 17 -40.72 17.00 10.68
C ALA A 17 -40.84 15.55 10.19
N GLY A 18 -41.89 14.85 10.61
CA GLY A 18 -42.02 13.39 10.55
C GLY A 18 -41.70 12.79 9.19
N ALA A 19 -40.63 11.98 9.13
CA ALA A 19 -40.45 11.03 8.05
C ALA A 19 -41.64 10.05 8.09
N PRO A 20 -42.28 9.74 6.94
CA PRO A 20 -43.37 8.77 6.91
C PRO A 20 -42.87 7.45 7.49
N SER A 21 -43.59 6.95 8.49
CA SER A 21 -43.31 5.74 9.25
C SER A 21 -43.02 4.58 8.30
N GLY A 22 -41.75 4.23 8.11
CA GLY A 22 -41.32 3.16 7.22
C GLY A 22 -40.32 3.54 6.14
N THR A 23 -39.73 4.74 6.15
CA THR A 23 -38.63 5.11 5.24
C THR A 23 -37.38 5.56 5.99
N VAL A 24 -36.21 5.30 5.39
CA VAL A 24 -34.88 5.58 5.93
C VAL A 24 -34.16 6.57 5.01
N PRO A 25 -33.63 7.68 5.53
CA PRO A 25 -32.84 8.63 4.75
C PRO A 25 -31.52 8.03 4.30
N VAL A 26 -31.19 8.14 3.01
CA VAL A 26 -29.96 7.62 2.44
C VAL A 26 -29.31 8.67 1.55
N LEU A 27 -28.02 8.93 1.77
CA LEU A 27 -27.23 9.79 0.90
C LEU A 27 -26.55 8.95 -0.18
N PHE A 28 -27.02 9.06 -1.43
CA PHE A 28 -26.51 8.31 -2.57
C PHE A 28 -25.39 9.06 -3.28
N CYS A 29 -24.18 8.48 -3.29
CA CYS A 29 -22.98 9.11 -3.84
C CYS A 29 -22.50 8.41 -5.12
N PHE A 30 -22.30 9.18 -6.20
CA PHE A 30 -21.68 8.72 -7.45
C PHE A 30 -20.54 9.66 -7.85
N SER A 31 -19.31 9.17 -7.93
CA SER A 31 -18.13 9.99 -8.21
C SER A 31 -18.01 11.16 -7.21
N VAL A 32 -18.11 12.41 -7.67
CA VAL A 32 -18.11 13.64 -6.85
C VAL A 32 -19.53 14.13 -6.50
N PHE A 33 -20.57 13.49 -7.03
CA PHE A 33 -21.95 13.88 -6.81
C PHE A 33 -22.58 13.13 -5.62
N ALA A 34 -23.40 13.83 -4.85
CA ALA A 34 -24.22 13.24 -3.79
C ALA A 34 -25.66 13.75 -3.90
N ARG A 35 -26.63 12.84 -3.79
CA ARG A 35 -28.06 13.15 -3.85
C ARG A 35 -28.75 12.52 -2.63
N PRO A 36 -29.35 13.32 -1.74
CA PRO A 36 -30.13 12.78 -0.64
C PRO A 36 -31.44 12.19 -1.18
N ALA A 37 -31.84 11.04 -0.67
CA ALA A 37 -33.12 10.41 -0.95
C ALA A 37 -33.59 9.57 0.26
N ALA A 38 -34.70 8.86 0.11
CA ALA A 38 -35.18 7.91 1.11
C ALA A 38 -35.50 6.56 0.45
N VAL A 39 -35.33 5.49 1.22
CA VAL A 39 -35.70 4.11 0.84
C VAL A 39 -36.59 3.50 1.93
N PRO A 40 -37.41 2.47 1.64
CA PRO A 40 -38.16 1.77 2.67
C PRO A 40 -37.25 1.21 3.77
N HIS A 41 -37.74 1.17 5.01
CA HIS A 41 -37.08 0.50 6.12
C HIS A 41 -36.92 -0.99 5.80
N GLY A 42 -35.70 -1.50 5.98
CA GLY A 42 -35.34 -2.87 5.61
C GLY A 42 -34.94 -3.01 4.14
N ALA A 43 -34.81 -1.92 3.38
CA ALA A 43 -34.35 -1.98 1.99
C ALA A 43 -32.98 -2.67 1.90
N GLY A 44 -32.93 -3.71 1.09
CA GLY A 44 -31.70 -4.44 0.76
C GLY A 44 -31.03 -3.94 -0.50
N TYR A 45 -30.07 -4.72 -0.97
CA TYR A 45 -29.21 -4.40 -2.11
C TYR A 45 -29.96 -4.01 -3.40
N GLU A 46 -31.00 -4.75 -3.76
CA GLU A 46 -31.73 -4.57 -5.02
C GLU A 46 -32.45 -3.21 -5.08
N LEU A 47 -33.15 -2.84 -3.99
CA LEU A 47 -33.85 -1.57 -3.87
C LEU A 47 -32.88 -0.37 -3.88
N LEU A 48 -31.72 -0.52 -3.26
CA LEU A 48 -30.69 0.52 -3.29
C LEU A 48 -30.13 0.72 -4.69
N ILE A 49 -29.89 -0.36 -5.45
CA ILE A 49 -29.46 -0.26 -6.84
C ILE A 49 -30.55 0.39 -7.70
N GLN A 50 -31.81 -0.05 -7.59
CA GLN A 50 -32.92 0.57 -8.32
C GLN A 50 -33.02 2.07 -8.02
N LYS A 51 -32.89 2.45 -6.75
CA LYS A 51 -32.89 3.87 -6.36
C LYS A 51 -31.67 4.61 -6.91
N PHE A 52 -30.50 3.99 -6.91
CA PHE A 52 -29.29 4.57 -7.48
C PHE A 52 -29.41 4.81 -8.98
N LEU A 53 -29.92 3.81 -9.73
CA LEU A 53 -30.12 3.90 -11.17
C LEU A 53 -31.21 4.92 -11.53
N SER A 54 -32.26 5.08 -10.73
CA SER A 54 -33.22 6.18 -10.97
C SER A 54 -32.63 7.57 -10.70
N LEU A 55 -31.63 7.69 -9.83
CA LEU A 55 -30.95 8.96 -9.56
C LEU A 55 -29.84 9.29 -10.54
N TYR A 56 -29.12 8.30 -11.06
CA TYR A 56 -27.88 8.48 -11.81
C TYR A 56 -27.80 7.66 -13.11
N GLY A 57 -28.86 6.97 -13.51
CA GLY A 57 -28.86 6.01 -14.63
C GLY A 57 -28.29 6.57 -15.93
N ASP A 58 -28.64 7.82 -16.27
CA ASP A 58 -28.15 8.49 -17.49
C ASP A 58 -26.63 8.75 -17.47
N GLN A 59 -26.00 8.68 -16.30
CA GLN A 59 -24.56 8.89 -16.08
C GLN A 59 -23.78 7.58 -15.93
N ILE A 60 -24.49 6.44 -15.92
CA ILE A 60 -23.92 5.14 -15.62
C ILE A 60 -23.91 4.27 -16.87
N ASP A 61 -22.73 3.77 -17.22
CA ASP A 61 -22.57 2.72 -18.24
C ASP A 61 -23.17 1.39 -17.71
N MET A 62 -24.38 1.07 -18.18
CA MET A 62 -25.15 -0.11 -17.77
C MET A 62 -24.50 -1.45 -18.10
N HIS A 63 -23.44 -1.49 -18.90
CA HIS A 63 -22.72 -2.73 -19.23
C HIS A 63 -21.75 -3.20 -18.15
N ARG A 64 -21.62 -2.47 -17.04
CA ARG A 64 -20.70 -2.80 -15.95
C ARG A 64 -21.43 -3.47 -14.79
N LYS A 65 -20.76 -4.41 -14.11
CA LYS A 65 -21.23 -4.90 -12.80
C LYS A 65 -20.93 -3.82 -11.76
N PHE A 66 -21.78 -3.67 -10.75
CA PHE A 66 -21.61 -2.68 -9.70
C PHE A 66 -21.66 -3.33 -8.31
N VAL A 67 -20.98 -2.72 -7.35
CA VAL A 67 -21.08 -3.00 -5.90
C VAL A 67 -21.56 -1.75 -5.16
N VAL A 68 -22.46 -1.95 -4.20
CA VAL A 68 -22.88 -0.92 -3.24
C VAL A 68 -21.94 -0.99 -2.04
N GLN A 69 -21.36 0.15 -1.67
CA GLN A 69 -20.53 0.31 -0.48
C GLN A 69 -21.19 1.26 0.50
N LEU A 70 -21.12 0.94 1.79
CA LEU A 70 -21.61 1.76 2.90
C LEU A 70 -20.47 2.60 3.46
N PHE A 71 -20.68 3.87 3.77
CA PHE A 71 -19.73 4.65 4.54
C PHE A 71 -19.85 4.28 6.02
N ALA A 72 -18.79 3.72 6.58
CA ALA A 72 -18.66 3.47 8.02
C ALA A 72 -18.06 4.72 8.69
N GLU A 73 -18.88 5.44 9.47
CA GLU A 73 -18.43 6.65 10.18
C GLU A 73 -17.28 6.35 11.15
N GLU A 74 -17.33 5.20 11.84
CA GLU A 74 -16.30 4.75 12.78
C GLU A 74 -14.92 4.58 12.13
N TRP A 75 -14.88 4.26 10.84
CA TRP A 75 -13.65 4.01 10.10
C TRP A 75 -13.34 5.09 9.07
N GLY A 76 -14.19 6.11 8.95
CA GLY A 76 -14.06 7.18 7.96
C GLY A 76 -13.95 6.70 6.50
N GLN A 77 -14.45 5.49 6.18
CA GLN A 77 -14.24 4.85 4.89
C GLN A 77 -15.47 4.09 4.39
N TYR A 78 -15.47 3.79 3.09
CA TYR A 78 -16.50 2.95 2.48
C TYR A 78 -16.12 1.46 2.56
N VAL A 79 -17.07 0.63 2.98
CA VAL A 79 -16.93 -0.83 3.08
C VAL A 79 -17.90 -1.54 2.15
N ASP A 80 -17.48 -2.67 1.57
CA ASP A 80 -18.36 -3.53 0.78
C ASP A 80 -19.48 -4.08 1.66
N LEU A 81 -20.72 -3.90 1.22
CA LEU A 81 -21.88 -4.45 1.93
C LEU A 81 -21.99 -5.95 1.64
N PRO A 82 -22.02 -6.82 2.67
CA PRO A 82 -22.20 -8.25 2.47
C PRO A 82 -23.60 -8.53 1.91
N LYS A 83 -23.76 -9.64 1.17
CA LYS A 83 -25.09 -10.06 0.69
C LYS A 83 -26.01 -10.30 1.90
N GLY A 84 -27.24 -9.80 1.83
CA GLY A 84 -28.27 -10.00 2.86
C GLY A 84 -28.38 -8.88 3.92
N PHE A 85 -27.74 -7.74 3.72
CA PHE A 85 -27.95 -6.57 4.60
C PHE A 85 -29.33 -5.92 4.38
N ALA A 86 -29.77 -5.19 5.40
CA ALA A 86 -30.98 -4.39 5.39
C ALA A 86 -30.67 -3.00 5.98
N VAL A 87 -31.15 -1.95 5.33
CA VAL A 87 -30.98 -0.58 5.81
C VAL A 87 -32.12 -0.24 6.77
N SER A 88 -31.81 -0.09 8.06
CA SER A 88 -32.75 0.32 9.12
C SER A 88 -32.55 1.75 9.58
N GLU A 89 -31.34 2.29 9.41
CA GLU A 89 -30.94 3.60 9.90
C GLU A 89 -30.32 4.45 8.79
N ARG A 90 -30.29 5.77 9.03
CA ARG A 90 -29.73 6.73 8.09
C ARG A 90 -28.31 6.33 7.71
N CYS A 91 -28.00 6.37 6.42
CA CYS A 91 -26.67 5.95 5.96
C CYS A 91 -26.23 6.66 4.68
N LYS A 92 -24.93 6.57 4.40
CA LYS A 92 -24.34 7.06 3.16
C LYS A 92 -23.83 5.87 2.37
N VAL A 93 -24.27 5.77 1.12
CA VAL A 93 -23.90 4.66 0.22
C VAL A 93 -23.33 5.19 -1.08
N ARG A 94 -22.40 4.44 -1.68
CA ARG A 94 -21.90 4.70 -3.02
C ARG A 94 -21.99 3.46 -3.90
N LEU A 95 -22.19 3.67 -5.19
CA LEU A 95 -22.13 2.60 -6.19
C LEU A 95 -20.79 2.68 -6.92
N VAL A 96 -20.05 1.57 -6.93
CA VAL A 96 -18.74 1.47 -7.57
C VAL A 96 -18.81 0.43 -8.70
N PRO A 97 -18.39 0.75 -9.93
CA PRO A 97 -18.28 -0.25 -10.98
C PRO A 97 -17.21 -1.27 -10.59
N LEU A 98 -17.58 -2.55 -10.58
CA LEU A 98 -16.65 -3.66 -10.53
C LEU A 98 -15.81 -3.63 -11.80
N GLN A 99 -14.51 -3.40 -11.65
CA GLN A 99 -13.56 -3.69 -12.72
C GLN A 99 -13.50 -5.21 -12.88
N ILE A 100 -14.31 -5.75 -13.79
CA ILE A 100 -14.06 -7.07 -14.34
C ILE A 100 -12.82 -6.91 -15.21
N GLN A 101 -11.74 -7.63 -14.91
CA GLN A 101 -10.67 -7.80 -15.89
C GLN A 101 -11.27 -8.53 -17.10
N VAL A 102 -11.68 -7.77 -18.11
CA VAL A 102 -12.03 -8.32 -19.42
C VAL A 102 -10.69 -8.60 -20.10
N GLY A 103 -10.24 -9.85 -20.02
CA GLY A 103 -9.19 -10.33 -20.89
C GLY A 103 -9.59 -10.12 -22.36
N PRO A 104 -8.63 -9.89 -23.27
CA PRO A 104 -8.94 -9.51 -24.64
C PRO A 104 -9.77 -10.60 -25.34
N ALA A 105 -10.94 -10.18 -25.84
CA ALA A 105 -11.85 -10.79 -26.80
C ALA A 105 -11.85 -12.34 -26.96
N GLY A 106 -12.96 -12.98 -26.58
CA GLY A 106 -13.31 -14.30 -27.09
C GLY A 106 -14.49 -14.99 -26.42
N GLY A 107 -15.73 -14.60 -26.76
CA GLY A 107 -16.99 -15.38 -26.66
C GLY A 107 -17.42 -15.96 -25.29
N PRO A 108 -18.70 -16.34 -25.11
CA PRO A 108 -19.12 -17.03 -23.89
C PRO A 108 -18.53 -18.45 -23.88
N ARG A 109 -17.53 -18.70 -23.04
CA ARG A 109 -17.04 -20.06 -22.78
C ARG A 109 -18.05 -20.77 -21.88
N ALA A 110 -18.60 -21.87 -22.39
CA ALA A 110 -19.31 -22.89 -21.62
C ALA A 110 -18.40 -23.41 -20.50
N GLU A 111 -19.02 -23.74 -19.35
CA GLU A 111 -18.35 -24.40 -18.23
C GLU A 111 -17.57 -25.64 -18.70
N PRO A 112 -16.31 -25.84 -18.30
CA PRO A 112 -15.60 -27.07 -18.58
C PRO A 112 -16.16 -28.18 -17.68
N GLN A 113 -16.94 -29.10 -18.27
CA GLN A 113 -17.23 -30.38 -17.65
C GLN A 113 -15.92 -31.13 -17.40
N LEU A 114 -15.68 -31.56 -16.16
CA LEU A 114 -14.54 -32.41 -15.82
C LEU A 114 -14.61 -33.72 -16.60
N PRO A 115 -13.50 -34.20 -17.21
CA PRO A 115 -13.49 -35.49 -17.87
C PRO A 115 -13.53 -36.64 -16.84
N VAL A 116 -14.46 -37.57 -17.03
CA VAL A 116 -14.54 -38.83 -16.30
C VAL A 116 -13.33 -39.72 -16.67
N PRO A 117 -12.68 -40.42 -15.71
CA PRO A 117 -11.50 -41.21 -16.02
C PRO A 117 -11.87 -42.49 -16.79
N VAL A 118 -11.31 -42.65 -18.00
CA VAL A 118 -11.36 -43.90 -18.78
C VAL A 118 -10.24 -44.82 -18.31
N ARG A 119 -10.58 -46.04 -17.86
CA ARG A 119 -9.61 -47.09 -17.50
C ARG A 119 -8.83 -47.59 -18.73
N PRO A 120 -7.51 -47.83 -18.65
CA PRO A 120 -6.76 -48.41 -19.76
C PRO A 120 -6.98 -49.93 -19.88
N ARG A 121 -7.13 -50.41 -21.11
CA ARG A 121 -7.17 -51.84 -21.49
C ARG A 121 -5.75 -52.47 -21.47
N PRO A 122 -5.61 -53.78 -21.20
CA PRO A 122 -4.31 -54.46 -21.17
C PRO A 122 -3.78 -54.77 -22.58
N ARG A 123 -2.45 -54.77 -22.77
CA ARG A 123 -1.76 -55.24 -23.99
C ARG A 123 -1.31 -56.71 -23.86
N PRO A 124 -1.19 -57.46 -24.98
CA PRO A 124 -0.97 -58.91 -24.98
C PRO A 124 0.51 -59.32 -24.95
N ARG A 125 0.75 -60.58 -24.55
CA ARG A 125 2.03 -61.28 -24.42
C ARG A 125 2.51 -61.86 -25.77
N GLY A 126 3.83 -61.85 -26.00
CA GLY A 126 4.53 -62.62 -27.05
C GLY A 126 6.04 -62.35 -27.07
N ALA A 127 6.86 -63.41 -26.91
CA ALA A 127 8.32 -63.49 -26.68
C ALA A 127 9.17 -63.31 -27.99
N PRO A 128 10.53 -63.56 -28.08
CA PRO A 128 11.52 -64.07 -27.09
C PRO A 128 12.99 -63.49 -27.06
N GLN A 129 13.63 -63.69 -25.88
CA GLN A 129 15.02 -64.06 -25.45
C GLN A 129 16.33 -63.70 -26.23
N VAL A 130 17.33 -62.97 -25.62
CA VAL A 130 18.64 -63.39 -24.96
C VAL A 130 19.89 -63.28 -25.91
N PRO A 131 21.20 -63.16 -25.52
CA PRO A 131 21.96 -62.98 -24.23
C PRO A 131 22.93 -61.75 -24.15
N ARG A 132 23.26 -61.21 -22.95
CA ARG A 132 24.45 -61.34 -22.04
C ARG A 132 25.87 -60.97 -22.56
N GLY A 133 26.54 -60.12 -21.75
CA GLY A 133 28.00 -60.01 -21.55
C GLY A 133 28.36 -58.60 -21.03
N GLY A 134 29.16 -58.33 -20.00
CA GLY A 134 29.91 -59.13 -19.03
C GLY A 134 30.92 -58.22 -18.30
N GLY A 135 31.00 -58.31 -16.96
CA GLY A 135 32.25 -58.18 -16.20
C GLY A 135 32.75 -56.80 -15.70
N PRO A 136 33.64 -56.77 -14.67
CA PRO A 136 33.53 -55.88 -13.49
C PRO A 136 34.87 -55.25 -12.98
N CYS A 137 34.86 -54.76 -11.70
CA CYS A 137 35.96 -54.42 -10.74
C CYS A 137 36.31 -52.92 -10.58
N ALA A 138 36.06 -52.21 -9.46
CA ALA A 138 36.60 -52.24 -8.06
C ALA A 138 37.96 -51.50 -7.90
N PRO A 139 38.44 -51.03 -6.69
CA PRO A 139 37.83 -50.69 -5.39
C PRO A 139 38.36 -49.36 -4.72
N HIS A 140 37.89 -49.07 -3.49
CA HIS A 140 38.34 -48.05 -2.48
C HIS A 140 39.78 -48.28 -1.93
N PRO A 141 40.39 -47.31 -1.19
CA PRO A 141 40.48 -47.44 0.30
C PRO A 141 40.55 -46.15 1.18
N LEU A 142 40.05 -46.32 2.42
CA LEU A 142 40.40 -45.88 3.80
C LEU A 142 41.46 -44.79 4.17
N GLY A 143 41.19 -44.05 5.28
CA GLY A 143 42.17 -43.51 6.28
C GLY A 143 41.77 -42.15 6.93
N ARG A 144 41.21 -42.05 8.15
CA ARG A 144 41.76 -41.97 9.55
C ARG A 144 42.23 -40.57 10.09
N ALA A 145 41.51 -40.08 11.12
CA ALA A 145 41.88 -39.44 12.43
C ALA A 145 42.84 -38.21 12.62
N VAL A 146 42.30 -37.09 13.19
CA VAL A 146 42.55 -36.34 14.48
C VAL A 146 44.02 -36.23 15.03
N PRO A 147 44.56 -35.07 15.57
CA PRO A 147 44.13 -34.46 16.87
C PRO A 147 44.31 -32.95 17.18
N LEU A 148 43.88 -32.65 18.42
CA LEU A 148 43.70 -31.42 19.23
C LEU A 148 44.97 -30.61 19.60
N SER A 149 44.75 -29.34 19.97
CA SER A 149 45.40 -28.59 21.09
C SER A 149 44.39 -27.52 21.57
N GLU A 150 43.90 -27.47 22.82
CA GLU A 150 44.47 -27.17 24.14
C GLU A 150 44.93 -25.72 24.39
N ALA A 151 44.14 -25.00 25.21
CA ALA A 151 44.49 -24.06 26.29
C ALA A 151 43.19 -23.34 26.75
N SER A 152 42.47 -23.75 27.81
CA SER A 152 42.73 -23.63 29.26
C SER A 152 42.83 -22.18 29.80
N GLY A 153 41.92 -21.81 30.71
CA GLY A 153 42.08 -20.62 31.57
C GLY A 153 40.83 -20.09 32.29
N MET A 154 40.44 -20.75 33.40
CA MET A 154 39.73 -20.27 34.62
C MET A 154 38.66 -19.16 34.54
N ALA A 155 37.37 -19.39 34.87
CA ALA A 155 36.76 -19.74 36.16
C ALA A 155 36.77 -18.64 37.24
N GLN A 156 35.61 -18.00 37.46
CA GLN A 156 35.16 -17.70 38.83
C GLN A 156 33.62 -17.67 38.94
N ARG A 157 33.08 -18.68 39.63
CA ARG A 157 31.72 -18.68 40.20
C ARG A 157 31.80 -18.00 41.58
N ARG A 158 30.80 -17.20 41.93
CA ARG A 158 30.38 -17.03 43.34
C ARG A 158 28.88 -17.30 43.47
N ARG A 159 28.56 -18.07 44.50
CA ARG A 159 27.22 -18.44 44.96
C ARG A 159 26.63 -17.33 45.84
N LEU A 160 25.30 -17.25 45.79
CA LEU A 160 24.31 -17.08 46.86
C LEU A 160 24.70 -16.34 48.15
N SER A 161 23.86 -15.37 48.52
CA SER A 161 23.41 -15.20 49.90
C SER A 161 21.91 -14.86 49.93
N GLU A 162 21.16 -15.73 50.61
CA GLU A 162 19.83 -15.51 51.17
C GLU A 162 19.88 -14.59 52.40
N GLY A 163 18.71 -14.15 52.87
CA GLY A 163 18.48 -13.59 54.21
C GLY A 163 17.83 -12.21 54.17
N ASP A 164 16.50 -12.16 54.12
CA ASP A 164 15.62 -11.79 55.27
C ASP A 164 15.50 -10.26 55.43
N GLY A 165 14.33 -9.62 55.43
CA GLY A 165 12.98 -10.08 55.72
C GLY A 165 12.39 -9.06 56.68
N GLN A 166 11.28 -8.42 56.32
CA GLN A 166 10.26 -8.01 57.29
C GLN A 166 8.93 -7.70 56.60
N ARG A 167 7.94 -8.51 56.99
CA ARG A 167 6.50 -8.35 56.81
C ARG A 167 5.98 -7.29 57.76
N LEU A 168 4.88 -6.64 57.37
CA LEU A 168 3.64 -6.38 58.12
C LEU A 168 2.54 -6.21 57.03
N SER A 169 1.63 -7.18 56.81
CA SER A 169 0.28 -7.31 57.40
C SER A 169 -0.49 -5.97 57.44
N SER A 170 -1.72 -5.82 56.97
CA SER A 170 -2.87 -6.73 56.86
C SER A 170 -3.93 -6.05 55.96
N ALA A 171 -4.63 -6.82 55.13
CA ALA A 171 -6.09 -7.00 55.16
C ALA A 171 -6.92 -5.73 54.97
N GLU A 172 -7.63 -5.64 53.84
CA GLU A 172 -9.10 -5.46 53.77
C GLU A 172 -9.56 -5.47 52.29
N ASP A 173 -10.36 -6.49 51.96
CA ASP A 173 -11.55 -6.51 51.10
C ASP A 173 -11.47 -5.96 49.66
N GLY A 174 -11.63 -6.75 48.60
CA GLY A 174 -12.49 -7.93 48.48
C GLY A 174 -13.93 -7.60 48.09
N ALA A 175 -14.21 -6.56 47.30
CA ALA A 175 -15.56 -6.33 46.74
C ALA A 175 -15.58 -5.42 45.49
N TRP A 176 -15.29 -5.95 44.28
CA TRP A 176 -15.82 -5.33 43.05
C TRP A 176 -16.01 -6.25 41.82
N ALA A 177 -15.97 -7.57 41.98
CA ALA A 177 -16.07 -8.51 40.86
C ALA A 177 -17.34 -9.40 40.85
N SER A 178 -18.42 -9.01 41.54
CA SER A 178 -19.63 -9.86 41.60
C SER A 178 -20.92 -9.04 41.73
N ARG A 179 -21.45 -8.51 40.62
CA ARG A 179 -22.86 -8.07 40.53
C ARG A 179 -23.45 -7.81 39.13
N LEU A 180 -23.03 -8.54 38.09
CA LEU A 180 -23.78 -8.58 36.82
C LEU A 180 -23.88 -10.01 36.26
N LEU A 181 -24.37 -10.92 37.10
CA LEU A 181 -24.81 -12.27 36.70
C LEU A 181 -26.17 -12.55 37.35
N ALA A 182 -27.21 -11.88 36.85
CA ALA A 182 -28.60 -12.32 36.94
C ALA A 182 -29.50 -11.48 36.02
N ALA A 183 -29.48 -11.78 34.72
CA ALA A 183 -30.66 -11.69 33.85
C ALA A 183 -30.31 -12.29 32.48
N ARG A 184 -30.43 -13.61 32.38
CA ARG A 184 -30.58 -14.31 31.11
C ARG A 184 -31.90 -13.86 30.46
N ALA A 185 -31.87 -13.49 29.18
CA ALA A 185 -32.57 -14.21 28.11
C ALA A 185 -32.44 -13.46 26.78
N ASN A 186 -32.13 -14.22 25.71
CA ASN A 186 -32.13 -13.84 24.29
C ASN A 186 -30.94 -13.02 23.75
N ALA A 187 -29.83 -13.71 23.51
CA ALA A 187 -28.94 -13.41 22.38
C ALA A 187 -28.55 -14.74 21.71
N PRO A 188 -28.81 -14.95 20.40
CA PRO A 188 -28.32 -16.13 19.71
C PRO A 188 -26.83 -15.98 19.41
N THR A 189 -26.05 -16.72 20.20
CA THR A 189 -24.86 -17.49 19.84
C THR A 189 -23.85 -16.89 18.84
N CYS A 190 -22.75 -16.41 19.41
CA CYS A 190 -21.48 -16.23 18.71
C CYS A 190 -21.00 -17.60 18.18
N VAL A 191 -21.01 -17.80 16.86
CA VAL A 191 -20.37 -18.96 16.23
C VAL A 191 -18.86 -18.73 16.26
N VAL A 192 -18.19 -19.37 17.22
CA VAL A 192 -16.74 -19.57 17.20
C VAL A 192 -16.43 -20.56 16.08
N LEU A 193 -15.87 -20.07 14.97
CA LEU A 193 -15.33 -20.94 13.93
C LEU A 193 -14.03 -21.58 14.42
N SER A 194 -14.16 -22.78 14.97
CA SER A 194 -13.07 -23.71 15.25
C SER A 194 -12.25 -23.97 13.98
N ARG A 195 -10.92 -23.96 14.14
CA ARG A 195 -9.93 -24.33 13.11
C ARG A 195 -10.29 -25.70 12.53
N ARG A 196 -10.72 -25.75 11.26
CA ARG A 196 -10.65 -26.98 10.47
C ARG A 196 -9.29 -27.03 9.78
N HIS A 197 -8.55 -28.08 10.07
CA HIS A 197 -7.33 -28.48 9.37
C HIS A 197 -7.55 -28.45 7.84
N PRO A 198 -6.58 -27.95 7.06
CA PRO A 198 -6.60 -28.20 5.63
C PRO A 198 -6.31 -29.68 5.38
N LEU A 199 -7.18 -30.31 4.58
CA LEU A 199 -6.93 -31.61 3.98
C LEU A 199 -5.60 -31.53 3.22
N CYS A 200 -4.65 -32.35 3.66
CA CYS A 200 -3.34 -32.49 3.04
C CYS A 200 -3.51 -33.19 1.69
N VAL A 201 -3.33 -32.46 0.59
CA VAL A 201 -3.10 -33.05 -0.74
C VAL A 201 -1.60 -33.28 -0.86
N PRO A 202 -1.09 -34.52 -0.94
CA PRO A 202 0.34 -34.75 -1.11
C PRO A 202 0.74 -34.38 -2.54
N GLY A 203 1.66 -33.43 -2.71
CA GLY A 203 2.38 -33.25 -3.97
C GLY A 203 2.34 -31.88 -4.66
N ALA A 204 2.06 -30.77 -3.96
CA ALA A 204 2.24 -29.43 -4.53
C ALA A 204 3.43 -28.71 -3.89
N SER A 205 4.43 -28.34 -4.69
CA SER A 205 5.62 -27.58 -4.28
C SER A 205 5.26 -26.24 -3.61
N PRO A 206 5.97 -25.83 -2.54
CA PRO A 206 5.69 -24.59 -1.83
C PRO A 206 6.33 -23.39 -2.54
N SER A 207 5.76 -22.98 -3.67
CA SER A 207 6.08 -21.70 -4.29
C SER A 207 4.87 -21.22 -5.07
N LEU A 208 4.08 -20.33 -4.46
CA LEU A 208 2.97 -19.52 -5.01
C LEU A 208 1.77 -19.59 -4.07
N LEU A 209 1.87 -18.95 -2.90
CA LEU A 209 0.70 -18.53 -2.09
C LEU A 209 1.19 -17.54 -1.03
N ARG A 210 1.80 -16.43 -1.47
CA ARG A 210 1.88 -15.21 -0.66
C ARG A 210 0.80 -14.27 -1.14
N ASN A 211 -0.46 -14.66 -0.89
CA ASN A 211 -1.59 -13.77 -1.04
C ASN A 211 -1.56 -12.78 0.14
N ARG A 212 -0.61 -11.83 0.12
CA ARG A 212 -0.63 -10.67 1.00
C ARG A 212 -1.89 -9.89 0.59
N ARG A 213 -2.96 -10.01 1.37
CA ARG A 213 -4.01 -8.99 1.40
C ARG A 213 -3.28 -7.64 1.42
N ALA A 214 -3.55 -6.79 0.43
CA ALA A 214 -3.08 -5.43 0.42
C ALA A 214 -3.75 -4.73 1.61
N LEU A 215 -3.11 -4.84 2.78
CA LEU A 215 -3.37 -3.92 3.87
C LEU A 215 -3.10 -2.54 3.31
N THR A 216 -4.07 -1.63 3.38
CA THR A 216 -3.85 -0.21 3.14
C THR A 216 -2.61 0.18 3.93
N THR A 217 -1.56 0.60 3.23
CA THR A 217 -0.30 0.91 3.90
C THR A 217 -0.45 2.28 4.55
N LEU A 218 -0.05 2.40 5.81
CA LEU A 218 -0.25 3.63 6.60
C LEU A 218 0.71 4.76 6.18
N GLY A 219 1.62 4.52 5.22
CA GLY A 219 2.57 5.53 4.81
C GLY A 219 3.76 5.70 5.75
N ASN A 220 4.13 4.69 6.53
CA ASN A 220 5.26 4.83 7.45
C ASN A 220 6.60 4.72 6.70
N LEU A 221 7.39 5.80 6.74
CA LEU A 221 8.75 5.83 6.21
C LEU A 221 9.76 5.39 7.28
N THR A 222 10.74 4.59 6.88
CA THR A 222 11.92 4.28 7.69
C THR A 222 13.18 4.36 6.82
N PRO A 223 14.29 4.95 7.31
CA PRO A 223 15.50 5.10 6.49
C PRO A 223 16.00 3.78 5.88
N SER A 224 15.87 2.66 6.60
CA SER A 224 16.33 1.34 6.15
C SER A 224 15.50 0.68 5.06
N SER A 225 14.27 1.14 4.81
CA SER A 225 13.36 0.55 3.81
C SER A 225 12.87 1.55 2.76
N THR A 226 13.44 2.75 2.76
CA THR A 226 13.09 3.85 1.86
C THR A 226 14.21 4.10 0.84
N VAL A 227 13.83 4.45 -0.39
CA VAL A 227 14.74 4.93 -1.44
C VAL A 227 14.22 6.25 -1.99
N PHE A 228 15.10 7.18 -2.30
CA PHE A 228 14.73 8.48 -2.86
C PHE A 228 14.90 8.45 -4.38
N PHE A 229 13.89 8.91 -5.11
CA PHE A 229 13.90 9.00 -6.57
C PHE A 229 13.85 10.48 -6.98
N CYS A 230 14.92 10.95 -7.64
CA CYS A 230 15.00 12.28 -8.23
C CYS A 230 14.78 12.19 -9.74
N CYS A 231 13.61 12.62 -10.20
CA CYS A 231 13.15 12.45 -11.56
C CYS A 231 13.47 13.68 -12.43
N ASP A 232 14.40 13.53 -13.37
CA ASP A 232 14.55 14.37 -14.57
C ASP A 232 14.70 15.88 -14.28
N MET A 233 15.38 16.26 -13.20
CA MET A 233 15.63 17.65 -12.80
C MET A 233 16.70 18.32 -13.67
N GLN A 234 16.40 18.54 -14.95
CA GLN A 234 17.39 18.90 -15.99
C GLN A 234 17.37 20.37 -16.41
N GLU A 235 18.51 20.84 -16.92
CA GLU A 235 18.77 22.24 -17.30
C GLU A 235 17.72 22.85 -18.25
N ARG A 236 17.29 22.12 -19.29
CA ARG A 236 16.34 22.69 -20.27
C ARG A 236 14.89 22.77 -19.78
N PHE A 237 14.59 22.27 -18.59
CA PHE A 237 13.28 22.46 -17.97
C PHE A 237 13.13 23.83 -17.30
N ARG A 238 14.23 24.53 -16.99
CA ARG A 238 14.23 25.84 -16.30
C ARG A 238 13.20 26.85 -16.83
N PRO A 239 13.11 27.13 -18.15
CA PRO A 239 12.19 28.16 -18.63
C PRO A 239 10.72 27.69 -18.65
N ALA A 240 10.47 26.38 -18.59
CA ALA A 240 9.18 25.80 -18.89
C ALA A 240 8.42 25.36 -17.63
N ILE A 241 9.11 24.85 -16.62
CA ILE A 241 8.47 24.33 -15.40
C ILE A 241 8.12 25.46 -14.44
N LYS A 242 6.88 25.45 -13.92
CA LYS A 242 6.44 26.41 -12.91
C LYS A 242 7.20 26.19 -11.60
N TYR A 243 7.69 27.28 -11.01
CA TYR A 243 8.42 27.27 -9.73
C TYR A 243 9.71 26.43 -9.75
N PHE A 244 10.33 26.22 -10.92
CA PHE A 244 11.44 25.26 -11.02
C PHE A 244 12.61 25.55 -10.07
N GLY A 245 12.98 26.81 -9.87
CA GLY A 245 14.01 27.19 -8.89
C GLY A 245 13.64 26.78 -7.46
N ASP A 246 12.38 26.96 -7.07
CA ASP A 246 11.86 26.54 -5.76
C ASP A 246 11.88 25.01 -5.64
N ILE A 247 11.42 24.30 -6.69
CA ILE A 247 11.44 22.83 -6.76
C ILE A 247 12.87 22.28 -6.66
N ILE A 248 13.85 22.93 -7.30
CA ILE A 248 15.28 22.59 -7.17
C ILE A 248 15.72 22.75 -5.71
N SER A 249 15.39 23.88 -5.08
CA SER A 249 15.76 24.15 -3.69
C SER A 249 15.22 23.08 -2.73
N VAL A 250 13.95 22.69 -2.90
CA VAL A 250 13.35 21.61 -2.10
C VAL A 250 13.94 20.24 -2.45
N GLY A 251 14.19 19.95 -3.73
CA GLY A 251 14.88 18.74 -4.16
C GLY A 251 16.27 18.60 -3.51
N GLN A 252 17.04 19.67 -3.46
CA GLN A 252 18.35 19.68 -2.81
C GLN A 252 18.24 19.46 -1.29
N ARG A 253 17.22 20.02 -0.64
CA ARG A 253 16.91 19.75 0.77
C ARG A 253 16.65 18.26 1.02
N LEU A 254 15.88 17.61 0.15
CA LEU A 254 15.61 16.16 0.24
C LEU A 254 16.89 15.33 0.06
N LEU A 255 17.75 15.70 -0.88
CA LEU A 255 19.03 15.01 -1.12
C LEU A 255 19.99 15.14 0.06
N GLN A 256 20.07 16.32 0.67
CA GLN A 256 20.84 16.53 1.90
C GLN A 256 20.29 15.66 3.04
N GLY A 257 18.97 15.60 3.21
CA GLY A 257 18.33 14.74 4.20
C GLY A 257 18.60 13.25 3.96
N ALA A 258 18.48 12.80 2.71
CA ALA A 258 18.81 11.43 2.32
C ALA A 258 20.27 11.07 2.66
N ARG A 259 21.21 11.98 2.37
CA ARG A 259 22.64 11.79 2.70
C ARG A 259 22.88 11.69 4.20
N ILE A 260 22.29 12.57 5.00
CA ILE A 260 22.42 12.55 6.48
C ILE A 260 21.91 11.23 7.06
N LEU A 261 20.83 10.69 6.48
CA LEU A 261 20.17 9.47 6.94
C LEU A 261 20.71 8.19 6.29
N GLY A 262 21.67 8.29 5.36
CA GLY A 262 22.22 7.15 4.62
C GLY A 262 21.21 6.47 3.69
N ILE A 263 20.21 7.21 3.21
CA ILE A 263 19.15 6.70 2.32
C ILE A 263 19.65 6.71 0.87
N PRO A 264 19.58 5.58 0.13
CA PRO A 264 19.98 5.54 -1.27
C PRO A 264 19.14 6.47 -2.15
N VAL A 265 19.80 7.12 -3.11
CA VAL A 265 19.15 8.00 -4.09
C VAL A 265 19.36 7.43 -5.50
N ILE A 266 18.29 7.35 -6.29
CA ILE A 266 18.31 7.04 -7.72
C ILE A 266 17.87 8.28 -8.49
N VAL A 267 18.66 8.66 -9.51
CA VAL A 267 18.42 9.82 -10.36
C VAL A 267 18.26 9.37 -11.81
N THR A 268 17.32 9.98 -12.53
CA THR A 268 17.19 9.77 -13.97
C THR A 268 17.28 11.09 -14.73
N GLU A 269 17.69 10.99 -15.99
CA GLU A 269 17.70 12.09 -16.95
C GLU A 269 16.91 11.67 -18.19
N GLN A 270 15.83 12.37 -18.51
CA GLN A 270 15.08 12.17 -19.74
C GLN A 270 15.85 12.76 -20.91
N TYR A 271 16.23 11.94 -21.89
CA TYR A 271 16.89 12.34 -23.13
C TYR A 271 17.92 13.50 -22.96
N PRO A 272 19.00 13.30 -22.17
CA PRO A 272 19.90 14.40 -21.79
C PRO A 272 20.60 15.07 -22.97
N LYS A 273 20.76 14.37 -24.11
CA LYS A 273 21.24 14.97 -25.36
C LYS A 273 20.37 16.16 -25.81
N GLY A 274 19.06 16.08 -25.60
CA GLY A 274 18.11 17.12 -26.00
C GLY A 274 17.56 17.97 -24.86
N LEU A 275 17.63 17.51 -23.61
CA LEU A 275 17.11 18.21 -22.42
C LEU A 275 18.19 18.69 -21.44
N GLY A 276 19.46 18.43 -21.73
CA GLY A 276 20.59 18.74 -20.86
C GLY A 276 20.73 17.74 -19.72
N SER A 277 21.81 17.87 -18.95
CA SER A 277 22.01 17.10 -17.73
C SER A 277 21.16 17.64 -16.59
N THR A 278 21.15 16.91 -15.48
CA THR A 278 20.64 17.35 -14.19
C THR A 278 21.25 18.70 -13.81
N VAL A 279 20.45 19.59 -13.23
CA VAL A 279 20.88 20.94 -12.86
C VAL A 279 22.02 20.92 -11.85
N GLN A 280 22.93 21.88 -11.94
CA GLN A 280 24.15 21.90 -11.12
C GLN A 280 23.89 22.10 -9.62
N GLU A 281 22.76 22.71 -9.25
CA GLU A 281 22.34 22.91 -7.86
C GLU A 281 21.94 21.61 -7.16
N ILE A 282 21.61 20.57 -7.94
CA ILE A 282 21.31 19.23 -7.44
C ILE A 282 22.64 18.47 -7.31
N ASP A 283 23.09 18.29 -6.07
CA ASP A 283 24.36 17.62 -5.77
C ASP A 283 24.23 16.11 -5.87
N LEU A 284 24.78 15.54 -6.95
CA LEU A 284 24.76 14.12 -7.25
C LEU A 284 25.83 13.31 -6.50
N THR A 285 26.61 13.93 -5.60
CA THR A 285 27.65 13.23 -4.86
C THR A 285 27.05 12.14 -3.96
N GLY A 286 27.51 10.91 -4.13
CA GLY A 286 27.09 9.76 -3.31
C GLY A 286 25.72 9.18 -3.65
N VAL A 287 25.08 9.61 -4.75
CA VAL A 287 23.86 8.93 -5.24
C VAL A 287 24.20 7.52 -5.73
N LYS A 288 23.25 6.59 -5.62
CA LYS A 288 23.47 5.19 -5.98
C LYS A 288 23.51 4.99 -7.50
N LEU A 289 22.69 5.73 -8.24
CA LEU A 289 22.58 5.59 -9.68
C LEU A 289 22.14 6.91 -10.33
N VAL A 290 22.75 7.25 -11.47
CA VAL A 290 22.29 8.29 -12.40
C VAL A 290 22.11 7.63 -13.77
N LEU A 291 20.90 7.65 -14.32
CA LEU A 291 20.58 6.89 -15.53
C LEU A 291 19.89 7.75 -16.60
N PRO A 292 20.45 7.83 -17.83
CA PRO A 292 19.74 8.44 -18.96
C PRO A 292 18.62 7.52 -19.45
N LYS A 293 17.48 8.09 -19.85
CA LYS A 293 16.33 7.32 -20.34
C LYS A 293 15.53 8.04 -21.43
N THR A 294 14.74 7.27 -22.17
CA THR A 294 13.69 7.79 -23.07
C THR A 294 12.29 7.38 -22.62
N LYS A 295 12.15 6.29 -21.86
CA LYS A 295 10.91 5.92 -21.16
C LYS A 295 10.55 7.00 -20.14
N PHE A 296 9.29 7.41 -20.08
CA PHE A 296 8.86 8.43 -19.10
C PHE A 296 9.00 7.95 -17.66
N SER A 297 8.55 6.74 -17.35
CA SER A 297 8.75 6.13 -16.03
C SER A 297 10.24 5.88 -15.75
N MET A 298 10.68 6.13 -14.51
CA MET A 298 12.02 5.81 -14.02
C MET A 298 12.23 4.30 -13.86
N VAL A 299 11.17 3.49 -13.88
CA VAL A 299 11.28 2.04 -13.67
C VAL A 299 11.84 1.40 -14.94
N LEU A 300 13.15 1.19 -14.90
CA LEU A 300 13.99 0.61 -15.95
C LEU A 300 14.72 -0.62 -15.39
N PRO A 301 15.19 -1.55 -16.22
CA PRO A 301 15.89 -2.75 -15.75
C PRO A 301 17.05 -2.44 -14.79
N GLU A 302 17.81 -1.37 -15.04
CA GLU A 302 18.92 -0.92 -14.21
C GLU A 302 18.44 -0.36 -12.86
N VAL A 303 17.30 0.32 -12.85
CA VAL A 303 16.68 0.82 -11.62
C VAL A 303 16.11 -0.33 -10.81
N GLU A 304 15.48 -1.32 -11.46
CA GLU A 304 15.00 -2.53 -10.78
C GLU A 304 16.16 -3.36 -10.19
N ALA A 305 17.27 -3.49 -10.91
CA ALA A 305 18.49 -4.11 -10.39
C ALA A 305 19.04 -3.36 -9.17
N ALA A 306 19.13 -2.02 -9.25
CA ALA A 306 19.58 -1.19 -8.14
C ALA A 306 18.66 -1.30 -6.91
N LEU A 307 17.34 -1.41 -7.11
CA LEU A 307 16.38 -1.64 -6.02
C LEU A 307 16.54 -3.04 -5.41
N ALA A 308 16.80 -4.07 -6.21
CA ALA A 308 16.99 -5.43 -5.74
C ALA A 308 18.23 -5.62 -4.85
N GLU A 309 19.25 -4.77 -5.04
CA GLU A 309 20.43 -4.72 -4.18
C GLU A 309 20.18 -4.11 -2.80
N ILE A 310 19.06 -3.39 -2.61
CA ILE A 310 18.72 -2.73 -1.34
C ILE A 310 17.79 -3.67 -0.56
N PRO A 311 18.25 -4.28 0.54
CA PRO A 311 17.44 -5.25 1.26
C PRO A 311 16.19 -4.61 1.86
N GLY A 312 15.02 -5.16 1.53
CA GLY A 312 13.78 -4.77 2.20
C GLY A 312 13.21 -3.42 1.80
N VAL A 313 13.49 -2.92 0.58
CA VAL A 313 12.78 -1.75 0.04
C VAL A 313 11.27 -1.95 0.15
N ARG A 314 10.61 -0.96 0.75
CA ARG A 314 9.16 -0.90 0.92
C ARG A 314 8.57 0.37 0.35
N SER A 315 9.30 1.48 0.44
CA SER A 315 8.81 2.79 0.05
C SER A 315 9.79 3.56 -0.83
N VAL A 316 9.23 4.37 -1.72
CA VAL A 316 9.96 5.33 -2.53
C VAL A 316 9.44 6.72 -2.23
N VAL A 317 10.36 7.64 -1.89
CA VAL A 317 10.09 9.08 -1.87
C VAL A 317 10.44 9.61 -3.26
N LEU A 318 9.44 10.10 -3.99
CA LEU A 318 9.55 10.48 -5.40
C LEU A 318 9.34 11.99 -5.56
N PHE A 319 10.31 12.64 -6.19
CA PHE A 319 10.29 14.06 -6.50
C PHE A 319 10.95 14.36 -7.86
N GLY A 320 10.74 15.56 -8.39
CA GLY A 320 11.22 15.96 -9.72
C GLY A 320 10.12 16.34 -10.72
N VAL A 321 10.38 16.21 -12.01
CA VAL A 321 9.51 16.71 -13.08
C VAL A 321 9.36 15.69 -14.23
N GLU A 322 8.29 15.71 -15.02
CA GLU A 322 7.04 16.45 -14.83
C GLU A 322 6.02 15.65 -14.02
N THR A 323 5.28 16.31 -13.12
CA THR A 323 4.28 15.69 -12.22
C THR A 323 3.31 14.77 -12.95
N HIS A 324 2.76 15.23 -14.08
CA HIS A 324 1.73 14.51 -14.83
C HIS A 324 2.26 13.45 -15.81
N VAL A 325 3.58 13.43 -16.05
CA VAL A 325 4.24 12.53 -17.01
C VAL A 325 5.16 11.56 -16.28
N CYS A 326 6.43 11.92 -16.09
CA CYS A 326 7.45 11.03 -15.56
C CYS A 326 7.16 10.64 -14.11
N ILE A 327 6.77 11.61 -13.27
CA ILE A 327 6.41 11.34 -11.87
C ILE A 327 5.19 10.42 -11.79
N GLN A 328 4.08 10.78 -12.45
CA GLN A 328 2.86 10.00 -12.41
C GLN A 328 3.04 8.58 -12.95
N GLN A 329 3.72 8.41 -14.09
CA GLN A 329 3.95 7.07 -14.66
C GLN A 329 4.87 6.23 -13.78
N THR A 330 5.92 6.83 -13.20
CA THR A 330 6.80 6.15 -12.26
C THR A 330 6.03 5.68 -11.02
N ALA A 331 5.23 6.56 -10.43
CA ALA A 331 4.48 6.26 -9.22
C ALA A 331 3.48 5.11 -9.42
N LEU A 332 2.70 5.16 -10.51
CA LEU A 332 1.75 4.11 -10.86
C LEU A 332 2.45 2.76 -11.12
N GLU A 333 3.62 2.79 -11.78
CA GLU A 333 4.38 1.59 -12.09
C GLU A 333 5.03 0.94 -10.85
N LEU A 334 5.49 1.76 -9.89
CA LEU A 334 6.01 1.31 -8.58
C LEU A 334 4.90 0.72 -7.70
N VAL A 335 3.74 1.36 -7.63
CA VAL A 335 2.58 0.82 -6.89
C VAL A 335 2.12 -0.50 -7.48
N GLY A 336 2.12 -0.65 -8.82
CA GLY A 336 1.83 -1.92 -9.48
C GLY A 336 2.79 -3.06 -9.09
N ARG A 337 3.97 -2.73 -8.55
CA ARG A 337 4.97 -3.68 -8.02
C ARG A 337 4.88 -3.86 -6.49
N GLY A 338 3.89 -3.26 -5.85
CA GLY A 338 3.70 -3.34 -4.40
C GLY A 338 4.67 -2.48 -3.59
N ILE A 339 5.31 -1.47 -4.22
CA ILE A 339 6.14 -0.47 -3.55
C ILE A 339 5.25 0.72 -3.18
N GLU A 340 5.32 1.15 -1.92
CA GLU A 340 4.63 2.35 -1.46
C GLU A 340 5.31 3.60 -2.03
N VAL A 341 4.53 4.59 -2.48
CA VAL A 341 5.09 5.82 -3.06
C VAL A 341 4.62 7.04 -2.30
N HIS A 342 5.57 7.91 -1.99
CA HIS A 342 5.40 9.22 -1.38
C HIS A 342 5.80 10.29 -2.38
N ILE A 343 4.83 11.01 -2.93
CA ILE A 343 5.05 12.14 -3.84
C ILE A 343 5.29 13.39 -3.02
N VAL A 344 6.44 14.02 -3.20
CA VAL A 344 6.76 15.27 -2.51
C VAL A 344 6.24 16.44 -3.34
N ALA A 345 5.06 16.96 -2.98
CA ALA A 345 4.31 17.93 -3.78
C ALA A 345 5.07 19.27 -3.97
N ASP A 346 5.76 19.73 -2.93
CA ASP A 346 6.61 20.92 -2.92
C ASP A 346 7.97 20.71 -3.60
N ALA A 347 8.28 19.48 -4.04
CA ALA A 347 9.45 19.13 -4.84
C ALA A 347 9.05 18.47 -6.19
N THR A 348 7.80 18.62 -6.63
CA THR A 348 7.37 18.19 -7.97
C THR A 348 6.61 19.29 -8.69
N SER A 349 6.82 19.42 -9.99
CA SER A 349 6.08 20.41 -10.79
C SER A 349 5.91 20.00 -12.25
N SER A 350 5.16 20.80 -12.99
CA SER A 350 4.88 20.65 -14.42
C SER A 350 4.92 22.01 -15.11
N ARG A 351 4.86 22.02 -16.43
CA ARG A 351 4.76 23.25 -17.22
C ARG A 351 3.47 24.04 -16.98
N SER A 352 2.38 23.31 -16.73
CA SER A 352 1.06 23.85 -16.41
C SER A 352 0.69 23.55 -14.96
N MET A 353 0.11 24.54 -14.27
CA MET A 353 -0.46 24.29 -12.94
C MET A 353 -1.69 23.38 -13.01
N MET A 354 -2.46 23.43 -14.11
CA MET A 354 -3.59 22.52 -14.30
C MET A 354 -3.12 21.07 -14.35
N ASP A 355 -2.13 20.77 -15.18
CA ASP A 355 -1.57 19.41 -15.29
C ASP A 355 -0.96 18.96 -13.96
N ARG A 356 -0.23 19.85 -13.27
CA ARG A 356 0.34 19.57 -11.95
C ARG A 356 -0.75 19.20 -10.94
N MET A 357 -1.79 20.02 -10.81
CA MET A 357 -2.82 19.84 -9.78
C MET A 357 -3.67 18.59 -10.02
N PHE A 358 -4.11 18.37 -11.27
CA PHE A 358 -4.88 17.18 -11.61
C PHE A 358 -4.06 15.88 -11.47
N ALA A 359 -2.76 15.92 -11.74
CA ALA A 359 -1.89 14.77 -11.51
C ALA A 359 -1.73 14.45 -10.02
N LEU A 360 -1.51 15.45 -9.16
CA LEU A 360 -1.41 15.24 -7.71
C LEU A 360 -2.72 14.69 -7.14
N GLU A 361 -3.87 15.27 -7.50
CA GLU A 361 -5.18 14.77 -7.09
C GLU A 361 -5.41 13.33 -7.55
N ARG A 362 -5.10 13.02 -8.83
CA ARG A 362 -5.22 11.66 -9.34
C ARG A 362 -4.35 10.68 -8.57
N LEU A 363 -3.09 11.04 -8.30
CA LEU A 363 -2.16 10.19 -7.54
C LEU A 363 -2.71 9.94 -6.12
N ALA A 364 -3.16 10.97 -5.42
CA ALA A 364 -3.80 10.84 -4.12
C ALA A 364 -5.00 9.87 -4.15
N ARG A 365 -5.90 10.02 -5.14
CA ARG A 365 -7.06 9.13 -5.31
C ARG A 365 -6.72 7.68 -5.66
N THR A 366 -5.52 7.41 -6.18
CA THR A 366 -5.02 6.05 -6.42
C THR A 366 -4.40 5.40 -5.20
N GLY A 367 -4.43 6.06 -4.04
CA GLY A 367 -3.84 5.56 -2.79
C GLY A 367 -2.34 5.84 -2.67
N ILE A 368 -1.79 6.69 -3.54
CA ILE A 368 -0.41 7.18 -3.43
C ILE A 368 -0.40 8.35 -2.45
N ILE A 369 0.60 8.39 -1.58
CA ILE A 369 0.69 9.42 -0.55
C ILE A 369 1.26 10.69 -1.19
N VAL A 370 0.51 11.78 -1.11
CA VAL A 370 0.98 13.12 -1.49
C VAL A 370 1.34 13.85 -0.20
N THR A 371 2.59 14.27 -0.07
CA THR A 371 3.17 14.81 1.16
C THR A 371 4.09 16.00 0.83
N THR A 372 4.75 16.56 1.84
CA THR A 372 5.72 17.66 1.69
C THR A 372 7.12 17.25 2.15
N SER A 373 8.12 18.00 1.73
CA SER A 373 9.52 17.73 2.06
C SER A 373 9.79 17.70 3.56
N GLU A 374 9.22 18.66 4.29
CA GLU A 374 9.36 18.75 5.75
C GLU A 374 8.70 17.55 6.46
N ALA A 375 7.49 17.16 6.03
CA ALA A 375 6.79 16.01 6.58
C ALA A 375 7.58 14.70 6.37
N VAL A 376 8.13 14.50 5.16
CA VAL A 376 8.98 13.33 4.87
C VAL A 376 10.21 13.29 5.78
N LEU A 377 10.94 14.40 5.89
CA LEU A 377 12.18 14.45 6.67
C LEU A 377 11.93 14.24 8.16
N LEU A 378 10.85 14.81 8.71
CA LEU A 378 10.46 14.60 10.12
C LEU A 378 9.93 13.19 10.36
N GLN A 379 9.17 12.62 9.43
CA GLN A 379 8.68 11.26 9.54
C GLN A 379 9.83 10.24 9.56
N LEU A 380 10.87 10.45 8.76
CA LEU A 380 12.04 9.56 8.69
C LEU A 380 12.86 9.52 10.00
N VAL A 381 12.87 10.61 10.78
CA VAL A 381 13.53 10.64 12.09
C VAL A 381 12.61 10.24 13.24
N ALA A 382 11.29 10.40 13.06
CA ALA A 382 10.19 10.01 13.95
C ALA A 382 10.17 10.66 15.36
N ASP A 383 11.33 10.92 15.96
CA ASP A 383 11.50 11.46 17.31
C ASP A 383 12.58 12.56 17.32
N LYS A 384 12.43 13.55 18.19
CA LYS A 384 13.43 14.59 18.46
C LYS A 384 14.74 14.02 19.04
N ASP A 385 14.66 12.86 19.68
CA ASP A 385 15.80 12.19 20.31
C ASP A 385 16.57 11.31 19.31
N HIS A 386 16.12 11.24 18.04
CA HIS A 386 16.86 10.58 16.97
C HIS A 386 18.26 11.21 16.81
N PRO A 387 19.35 10.43 16.69
CA PRO A 387 20.72 10.96 16.65
C PRO A 387 20.97 12.00 15.55
N LYS A 388 20.23 11.88 14.43
CA LYS A 388 20.30 12.79 13.27
C LYS A 388 19.27 13.93 13.29
N PHE A 389 18.41 14.01 14.31
CA PHE A 389 17.33 15.00 14.34
C PHE A 389 17.83 16.43 14.19
N LYS A 390 18.88 16.85 14.91
CA LYS A 390 19.42 18.21 14.82
C LYS A 390 19.94 18.55 13.43
N GLU A 391 20.59 17.60 12.77
CA GLU A 391 21.09 17.77 11.39
C GLU A 391 19.92 17.94 10.41
N ILE A 392 18.86 17.13 10.56
CA ILE A 392 17.64 17.23 9.76
C ILE A 392 16.86 18.53 10.05
N GLN A 393 16.71 18.90 11.33
CA GLN A 393 16.05 20.14 11.75
C GLN A 393 16.71 21.35 11.12
N ASN A 394 18.04 21.37 11.02
CA ASN A 394 18.76 22.47 10.38
C ASN A 394 18.37 22.67 8.91
N LEU A 395 17.96 21.61 8.19
CA LEU A 395 17.51 21.69 6.80
C LEU A 395 16.11 22.33 6.65
N ILE A 396 15.28 22.24 7.69
CA ILE A 396 13.88 22.69 7.69
C ILE A 396 13.65 23.91 8.60
N LYS A 397 14.72 24.49 9.16
CA LYS A 397 14.62 25.74 9.96
C LYS A 397 13.95 26.87 9.18
N ALA A 398 14.26 26.97 7.89
CA ALA A 398 13.52 27.82 6.97
C ALA A 398 12.43 26.99 6.28
N SER A 399 11.20 27.49 6.30
CA SER A 399 10.08 26.87 5.58
C SER A 399 10.44 26.64 4.11
N ALA A 400 9.85 25.61 3.50
CA ALA A 400 9.99 25.40 2.06
C ALA A 400 9.44 26.63 1.30
N PRO A 401 10.05 27.01 0.15
CA PRO A 401 9.50 28.05 -0.70
C PRO A 401 8.09 27.67 -1.20
N GLU A 402 7.20 28.65 -1.25
CA GLU A 402 5.83 28.48 -1.75
C GLU A 402 5.84 28.23 -3.26
N SER A 403 5.34 27.06 -3.68
CA SER A 403 5.30 26.66 -5.10
C SER A 403 3.89 26.72 -5.69
N GLY A 404 3.02 27.58 -5.15
CA GLY A 404 1.66 27.81 -5.67
C GLY A 404 0.71 26.61 -5.55
N LEU A 405 0.95 25.73 -4.57
CA LEU A 405 0.06 24.61 -4.24
C LEU A 405 -1.20 25.05 -3.49
N LEU A 406 -1.09 26.13 -2.73
CA LEU A 406 -2.20 26.72 -1.99
C LEU A 406 -2.67 27.99 -2.71
N SER A 407 -3.98 28.20 -2.79
CA SER A 407 -4.52 29.50 -3.14
C SER A 407 -4.10 30.49 -2.06
N LYS A 408 -3.61 31.68 -2.47
CA LYS A 408 -3.50 32.81 -1.53
C LYS A 408 -4.92 33.11 -1.03
N VAL A 409 -5.20 32.73 0.22
CA VAL A 409 -6.48 32.97 0.89
C VAL A 409 -6.71 34.47 1.01
#